data_AF-A0A0C2CFG5-F1
#
_entry.id   AF-A0A0C2CFG5-F1
#
_cell.length_a   1.000
_cell.length_b   1.000
_cell.length_c   1.000
_cell.angle_alpha   90.00
_cell.angle_beta   90.00
_cell.angle_gamma   90.00
#
_symmetry.space_group_name_H-M   'P 1'
#
loop_
_entity.id
_entity.type
_entity.pdbx_description
1 polymer ?
#
loop_
_entity_poly.entity_id
_entity_poly.type
_entity_poly.pdbx_seq_one_letter_code
_entity_poly.pdbx_strand_id
1 'polypeptide(L)' 'MVGSYAPKPELQSYTTPVDEAPSGMLHRGKYKVKSQMTDDDGHDWLTWSWTTEISKDW' A
#
# COMPACT_ATOMS: atom_id res chain seq x y z
N MET A 1 -1.58 -5.81 -8.82
CA MET A 1 -0.42 -6.40 -9.53
C MET A 1 0.30 -5.26 -10.22
N VAL A 2 1.57 -5.02 -9.90
CA VAL A 2 2.35 -3.91 -10.48
C VAL A 2 2.80 -4.27 -11.91
N GLY A 3 3.13 -5.54 -12.16
CA GLY A 3 3.54 -6.06 -13.46
C GLY A 3 5.06 -6.25 -13.57
N SER A 4 5.53 -6.65 -14.75
CA SER A 4 6.96 -6.86 -15.04
C SER A 4 7.59 -5.60 -15.63
N TYR A 5 8.72 -5.17 -15.08
CA TYR A 5 9.46 -3.98 -15.54
C TYR A 5 10.91 -4.34 -15.82
N ALA A 6 11.42 -3.92 -16.98
CA ALA A 6 12.83 -4.05 -17.31
C ALA A 6 13.67 -2.97 -16.58
N PRO A 7 14.98 -3.21 -16.37
CA PRO A 7 15.88 -2.20 -15.80
C PRO A 7 15.91 -0.92 -16.62
N LYS A 8 15.86 0.24 -15.95
CA LYS A 8 15.98 1.57 -16.55
C LYS A 8 16.56 2.57 -15.53
N PRO A 9 17.21 3.66 -15.97
CA PRO A 9 17.78 4.67 -15.07
C PRO A 9 16.71 5.56 -14.42
N GLU A 10 15.54 5.73 -15.04
CA GLU A 10 14.45 6.53 -14.47
C GLU A 10 13.67 5.77 -13.40
N LEU A 11 13.18 6.49 -12.39
CA LEU A 11 12.36 5.90 -11.33
C LEU A 11 11.04 5.34 -11.87
N GLN A 12 10.64 4.17 -11.36
CA GLN A 12 9.35 3.58 -11.64
C GLN A 12 8.29 4.11 -10.66
N SER A 13 7.13 4.49 -11.19
CA SER A 13 5.95 4.88 -10.41
C SER A 13 4.76 4.00 -10.78
N TYR A 14 3.94 3.68 -9.79
CA TYR A 14 2.72 2.90 -9.93
C TYR A 14 1.65 3.47 -8.99
N THR A 15 0.46 3.66 -9.52
CA THR A 15 -0.70 4.14 -8.76
C THR A 15 -1.72 3.01 -8.68
N THR A 16 -2.10 2.62 -7.46
CA THR A 16 -3.19 1.65 -7.26
C THR A 16 -4.52 2.23 -7.74
N PRO A 17 -5.51 1.38 -8.08
CA PRO A 17 -6.87 1.85 -8.30
C PRO A 17 -7.39 2.69 -7.12
N VAL A 18 -8.35 3.56 -7.41
CA VAL A 18 -9.03 4.33 -6.37
C VAL A 18 -9.79 3.39 -5.44
N ASP A 19 -9.69 3.65 -4.14
CA ASP A 19 -10.39 2.92 -3.09
C ASP A 19 -11.01 3.92 -2.09
N GLU A 20 -12.07 3.52 -1.40
CA GLU A 20 -12.81 4.36 -0.47
C GLU A 20 -12.50 3.97 0.99
N ALA A 21 -12.16 4.96 1.82
CA ALA A 21 -11.93 4.71 3.24
C ALA A 21 -13.24 4.26 3.92
N PRO A 22 -13.22 3.25 4.80
CA PRO A 22 -14.43 2.79 5.48
C PRO A 22 -14.98 3.89 6.39
N SER A 23 -16.31 3.92 6.53
CA SER A 23 -17.03 4.93 7.29
C SER A 23 -17.85 4.31 8.44
N GLY A 24 -18.34 5.16 9.34
CA GLY A 24 -19.11 4.73 10.51
C GLY A 24 -18.26 4.56 11.77
N MET A 25 -18.92 4.63 12.93
CA MET A 25 -18.25 4.70 14.23
C MET A 25 -17.34 3.50 14.52
N LEU A 26 -17.72 2.30 14.05
CA LEU A 26 -16.98 1.06 14.27
C LEU A 26 -15.69 0.95 13.44
N HIS A 27 -15.60 1.70 12.35
CA HIS A 27 -14.44 1.70 11.45
C HIS A 27 -13.49 2.89 11.70
N ARG A 28 -13.71 3.65 12.77
CA ARG A 28 -12.80 4.72 13.18
C ARG A 28 -11.69 4.17 14.07
N GLY A 29 -10.52 4.77 13.97
CA GLY A 29 -9.35 4.42 14.78
C GLY A 29 -8.11 4.11 13.94
N LYS A 30 -7.09 3.55 14.60
CA LYS A 30 -5.77 3.33 14.03
C LYS A 30 -5.66 1.96 13.38
N TYR A 31 -5.29 1.97 12.10
CA TYR A 31 -5.03 0.80 11.28
C TYR A 31 -3.53 0.66 11.09
N LYS A 32 -2.97 -0.47 11.52
CA LYS A 32 -1.60 -0.85 11.21
C LYS A 32 -1.59 -1.61 9.89
N VAL A 33 -0.85 -1.11 8.91
CA VAL A 33 -0.73 -1.70 7.60
C VAL A 33 0.68 -2.26 7.44
N LYS A 34 0.76 -3.52 7.00
CA LYS A 34 2.00 -4.15 6.57
C LYS A 34 2.01 -4.21 5.05
N SER A 35 3.04 -3.68 4.44
CA SER A 35 3.21 -3.66 2.99
C SER A 35 4.47 -4.44 2.61
N GLN A 36 4.41 -5.10 1.45
CA GLN A 36 5.48 -5.94 0.93
C GLN A 36 5.58 -5.76 -0.58
N MET A 37 6.82 -5.66 -1.07
CA MET A 37 7.15 -5.79 -2.49
C MET A 37 7.79 -7.16 -2.74
N THR A 38 7.17 -7.92 -3.65
CA THR A 38 7.56 -9.29 -4.01
C THR A 38 7.26 -9.55 -5.49
N ASP A 39 7.78 -10.65 -6.01
CA ASP A 39 7.64 -11.10 -7.40
C ASP A 39 7.22 -12.58 -7.47
N ASP A 40 7.04 -13.09 -8.68
CA ASP A 40 6.61 -14.48 -8.91
C ASP A 40 7.69 -15.52 -8.50
N ASP A 41 8.93 -15.08 -8.25
CA ASP A 41 10.04 -15.90 -7.72
C ASP A 41 10.03 -15.97 -6.18
N GLY A 42 9.17 -15.19 -5.52
CA GLY A 42 9.02 -15.17 -4.06
C GLY A 42 10.09 -14.35 -3.32
N HIS A 43 10.80 -13.44 -4.01
CA HIS A 43 11.74 -12.54 -3.34
C HIS A 43 11.01 -11.53 -2.44
N ASP A 44 11.52 -11.30 -1.23
CA ASP A 44 11.12 -10.17 -0.40
C ASP A 44 12.06 -8.99 -0.66
N TRP A 45 11.68 -8.12 -1.58
CA TRP A 45 12.50 -6.95 -1.95
C TRP A 45 12.46 -5.88 -0.86
N LEU A 46 11.30 -5.70 -0.24
CA LEU A 46 11.10 -4.74 0.83
C LEU A 46 9.81 -5.05 1.58
N THR A 47 9.92 -5.16 2.90
CA THR A 47 8.77 -5.24 3.81
C THR A 47 8.81 -4.06 4.77
N TRP A 48 7.70 -3.35 4.91
CA TRP A 48 7.59 -2.20 5.81
C TRP A 48 6.21 -2.14 6.48
N SER A 49 6.10 -1.30 7.51
CA SER A 49 4.86 -1.08 8.25
C SER A 49 4.59 0.40 8.41
N TRP A 50 3.32 0.77 8.37
CA TRP A 50 2.85 2.13 8.57
C TRP A 50 1.51 2.12 9.30
N THR A 51 1.05 3.30 9.74
CA THR A 51 -0.23 3.45 10.43
C THR A 51 -1.03 4.55 9.75
N THR A 52 -2.32 4.31 9.59
CA THR A 52 -3.31 5.31 9.19
C THR A 52 -4.42 5.38 10.22
N GLU A 53 -5.04 6.54 10.38
CA GLU A 53 -6.11 6.77 11.34
C GLU A 53 -7.36 7.26 10.62
N ILE A 54 -8.47 6.58 10.84
CA ILE A 54 -9.78 6.98 10.29
C ILE A 54 -10.52 7.75 11.37
N SER A 55 -10.72 9.04 11.09
CA SER A 55 -11.38 10.01 11.98
C SER A 55 -12.68 10.52 11.37
N LYS A 56 -13.52 11.16 12.20
CA LYS A 56 -14.75 11.81 11.71
C LYS A 56 -14.43 13.02 10.82
N ASP A 57 -13.42 13.76 11.24
CA ASP A 57 -12.97 15.01 10.64
C ASP A 57 -11.45 14.88 10.41
N TRP A 58 -10.91 15.74 9.53
CA TRP A 58 -9.49 15.77 9.19
C TRP A 58 -8.60 16.23 10.35
#